data_AF-A0A8U0PHH2-F1
#
_entry.id   AF-A0A8U0PHH2-F1
#
_cell.length_a   1.000
_cell.length_b   1.000
_cell.length_c   1.000
_cell.angle_alpha   90.00
_cell.angle_beta   90.00
_cell.angle_gamma   90.00
#
_symmetry.space_group_name_H-M   'P 1'
#
loop_
_entity.id
_entity.type
_entity.pdbx_description
1 polymer ?
#
loop_
_entity_poly.entity_id
_entity_poly.type
_entity_poly.pdbx_seq_one_letter_code
_entity_poly.pdbx_strand_id
1 'polypeptide(L)'
;MEAVITINPGATKWDIREKVWDYIEAKNLANFPRPVHNRIPNFKGAHTACAKVSELQVFSETDEVKVDPDKPLEGARLAVLQARKTLLVPTPRLRTGLFNKIVPPEGASKEELRVCSTSQGVKEFSVPVGLDSKVQVDLLVVGSVAVSEKGYRIGKGEGFADMEYAMMLCMGAVTESTVVVTIVHDCQVVDIPEDLIESHDITVDYILTPTRVIKTDCQRPKPQGIIWTKLNAEMLEKIPVLKKLRALEEEQGKDVTLGTHPPQHPRERARREPRRDREPRSEGDRPRREPRRRPRRNTQEDSERDPNGESREETEQKPRRRPPRVRREGDREGGRDGDGEGGQEGGREGGRRVRGFRNGGFREGGRDGSRGRGRGGREGARGRGREGDRDGVRQEGREEGGEPRERRPPLTVTTVYLGGIPAGLRVSELKTALREREAAPIRLTWQGAQHRAFLDYLDPQAADQALAALEGLSLNGHDLQAELAKSQRGGRRPGPSNRRPRPNTGPKNTARESRESTSEAEADSPKQELNHSE
;
A
#
# COMPACT_ATOMS: atom_id res chain seq x y z
N MET A 1 19.22 -24.81 6.99
CA MET A 1 20.26 -23.77 6.90
C MET A 1 20.36 -23.12 8.26
N GLU A 2 21.56 -22.82 8.74
CA GLU A 2 21.72 -22.12 10.02
C GLU A 2 21.18 -20.68 9.93
N ALA A 3 20.64 -20.18 11.04
CA ALA A 3 20.16 -18.81 11.13
C ALA A 3 21.33 -17.81 11.07
N VAL A 4 21.35 -16.97 10.03
CA VAL A 4 22.39 -15.93 9.84
C VAL A 4 22.37 -14.82 10.89
N ILE A 5 21.33 -14.78 11.73
CA ILE A 5 21.24 -13.91 12.90
C ILE A 5 21.11 -14.80 14.14
N THR A 6 22.19 -14.94 14.89
CA THR A 6 22.20 -15.61 16.20
C THR A 6 21.45 -14.76 17.23
N ILE A 7 20.57 -15.35 18.04
CA ILE A 7 19.95 -14.67 19.18
C ILE A 7 20.76 -14.98 20.45
N ASN A 8 20.99 -13.96 21.29
CA ASN A 8 21.77 -14.13 22.52
C ASN A 8 20.86 -14.69 23.64
N PRO A 9 21.36 -15.52 24.57
CA PRO A 9 20.62 -15.89 25.77
C PRO A 9 20.14 -14.65 26.55
N GLY A 10 18.90 -14.67 27.03
CA GLY A 10 18.29 -13.55 27.75
C GLY A 10 17.92 -12.33 26.90
N ALA A 11 17.99 -12.41 25.57
CA ALA A 11 17.49 -11.36 24.68
C ALA A 11 15.96 -11.23 24.79
N THR A 12 15.44 -10.01 24.78
CA THR A 12 14.00 -9.74 24.78
C THR A 12 13.40 -9.75 23.36
N LYS A 13 12.06 -9.78 23.26
CA LYS A 13 11.36 -9.50 21.99
C LYS A 13 11.81 -8.19 21.32
N TRP A 14 12.32 -7.20 22.06
CA TRP A 14 12.79 -5.93 21.49
C TRP A 14 14.20 -6.05 20.91
N ASP A 15 15.14 -6.68 21.64
CA ASP A 15 16.52 -6.89 21.17
C ASP A 15 16.54 -7.69 19.85
N ILE A 16 15.64 -8.68 19.72
CA ILE A 16 15.47 -9.45 18.48
C ILE A 16 15.00 -8.55 17.32
N ARG A 17 14.05 -7.62 17.56
CA ARG A 17 13.57 -6.69 16.52
C ARG A 17 14.67 -5.76 16.06
N GLU A 18 15.41 -5.15 16.98
CA GLU A 18 16.52 -4.25 16.65
C GLU A 18 17.59 -4.99 15.85
N LYS A 19 18.01 -6.18 16.32
CA LYS A 19 19.02 -7.00 15.63
C LYS A 19 18.61 -7.37 14.20
N VAL A 20 17.34 -7.70 13.96
CA VAL A 20 16.83 -8.00 12.62
C VAL A 20 16.69 -6.75 11.74
N TRP A 21 16.16 -5.64 12.29
CA TRP A 21 16.06 -4.37 11.57
C TRP A 21 17.43 -3.85 11.14
N ASP A 22 18.39 -3.82 12.07
CA ASP A 22 19.77 -3.41 11.82
C ASP A 22 20.45 -4.29 10.77
N TYR A 23 20.28 -5.62 10.84
CA TYR A 23 20.84 -6.54 9.85
C TYR A 23 20.27 -6.29 8.44
N ILE A 24 18.95 -6.09 8.32
CA ILE A 24 18.28 -5.82 7.04
C ILE A 24 18.73 -4.48 6.44
N GLU A 25 18.89 -3.44 7.26
CA GLU A 25 19.41 -2.14 6.82
C GLU A 25 20.88 -2.24 6.41
N ALA A 26 21.75 -2.83 7.24
CA ALA A 26 23.18 -2.92 7.04
C ALA A 26 23.57 -3.81 5.85
N LYS A 27 22.83 -4.90 5.61
CA LYS A 27 23.00 -5.76 4.41
C LYS A 27 22.29 -5.20 3.17
N ASN A 28 21.66 -4.03 3.26
CA ASN A 28 20.90 -3.40 2.18
C ASN A 28 19.84 -4.34 1.58
N LEU A 29 19.18 -5.14 2.43
CA LEU A 29 18.12 -6.07 2.06
C LEU A 29 16.74 -5.39 2.00
N ALA A 30 16.61 -4.20 2.62
CA ALA A 30 15.37 -3.44 2.65
C ALA A 30 14.95 -2.89 1.28
N ASN A 31 13.66 -3.03 0.98
CA ASN A 31 12.92 -2.25 -0.01
C ASN A 31 12.23 -1.05 0.67
N PHE A 32 11.78 -0.06 -0.10
CA PHE A 32 11.00 1.07 0.45
C PHE A 32 9.64 0.57 1.03
N PRO A 33 9.16 1.06 2.19
CA PRO A 33 9.67 2.18 2.98
C PRO A 33 10.88 1.82 3.86
N ARG A 34 11.85 2.74 3.92
CA ARG A 34 13.00 2.71 4.85
C ARG A 34 12.95 3.90 5.81
N PRO A 35 13.57 3.81 7.01
CA PRO A 35 14.12 2.59 7.60
C PRO A 35 13.02 1.58 7.98
N VAL A 36 13.38 0.31 8.09
CA VAL A 36 12.46 -0.77 8.50
C VAL A 36 12.16 -0.78 10.01
N HIS A 37 12.91 -0.05 10.84
CA HIS A 37 12.66 0.07 12.27
C HIS A 37 11.23 0.51 12.59
N ASN A 38 10.61 -0.14 13.59
CA ASN A 38 9.20 0.01 13.95
C ASN A 38 8.19 -0.43 12.86
N ARG A 39 8.62 -1.22 11.86
CA ARG A 39 7.77 -1.76 10.79
C ARG A 39 7.98 -3.27 10.63
N ILE A 40 7.05 -3.92 9.95
CA ILE A 40 7.34 -5.20 9.30
C ILE A 40 8.29 -4.89 8.12
N PRO A 41 9.50 -5.50 8.06
CA PRO A 41 10.48 -5.15 7.03
C PRO A 41 9.94 -5.42 5.62
N ASN A 42 9.99 -4.43 4.72
CA ASN A 42 9.87 -4.71 3.29
C ASN A 42 11.26 -5.11 2.77
N PHE A 43 11.36 -6.23 2.05
CA PHE A 43 12.65 -6.84 1.70
C PHE A 43 12.75 -7.20 0.21
N LYS A 44 13.99 -7.26 -0.29
CA LYS A 44 14.31 -7.74 -1.63
C LYS A 44 13.87 -9.20 -1.79
N GLY A 45 13.06 -9.48 -2.79
CA GLY A 45 12.43 -10.79 -2.97
C GLY A 45 11.04 -10.94 -2.31
N ALA A 46 10.47 -9.89 -1.68
CA ALA A 46 9.14 -9.97 -1.07
C ALA A 46 8.03 -10.43 -2.04
N HIS A 47 8.04 -9.98 -3.30
CA HIS A 47 7.09 -10.48 -4.31
C HIS A 47 7.30 -11.97 -4.64
N THR A 48 8.55 -12.44 -4.70
CA THR A 48 8.87 -13.86 -4.91
C THR A 48 8.39 -14.72 -3.75
N ALA A 49 8.61 -14.26 -2.52
CA ALA A 49 8.12 -14.93 -1.31
C ALA A 49 6.58 -14.93 -1.24
N CYS A 50 5.95 -13.81 -1.63
CA CYS A 50 4.50 -13.68 -1.69
C CYS A 50 3.84 -14.62 -2.70
N ALA A 51 4.45 -14.82 -3.87
CA ALA A 51 3.89 -15.69 -4.91
C ALA A 51 3.65 -17.12 -4.41
N LYS A 52 4.49 -17.61 -3.49
CA LYS A 52 4.40 -18.95 -2.90
C LYS A 52 3.13 -19.19 -2.08
N VAL A 53 2.34 -18.16 -1.77
CA VAL A 53 1.03 -18.36 -1.12
C VAL A 53 0.10 -19.22 -1.99
N SER A 54 0.25 -19.16 -3.32
CA SER A 54 -0.53 -19.99 -4.25
C SER A 54 -0.04 -21.43 -4.40
N GLU A 55 1.11 -21.77 -3.80
CA GLU A 55 1.64 -23.14 -3.72
C GLU A 55 0.99 -23.93 -2.57
N LEU A 56 0.28 -23.26 -1.65
CA LEU A 56 -0.35 -23.88 -0.48
C LEU A 56 -1.72 -24.46 -0.83
N GLN A 57 -1.97 -25.71 -0.45
CA GLN A 57 -3.26 -26.39 -0.69
C GLN A 57 -4.46 -25.58 -0.15
N VAL A 58 -4.37 -25.08 1.09
CA VAL A 58 -5.41 -24.22 1.70
C VAL A 58 -5.75 -22.98 0.87
N PHE A 59 -4.80 -22.39 0.14
CA PHE A 59 -5.06 -21.24 -0.73
C PHE A 59 -5.91 -21.64 -1.95
N SER A 60 -5.71 -22.85 -2.48
CA SER A 60 -6.53 -23.36 -3.58
C SER A 60 -7.97 -23.63 -3.12
N GLU A 61 -8.14 -24.13 -1.90
CA GLU A 61 -9.41 -24.60 -1.32
C GLU A 61 -10.31 -23.52 -0.70
N THR A 62 -9.77 -22.37 -0.27
CA THR A 62 -10.56 -21.28 0.33
C THR A 62 -10.84 -20.13 -0.64
N ASP A 63 -12.05 -19.56 -0.61
CA ASP A 63 -12.43 -18.43 -1.48
C ASP A 63 -12.24 -17.05 -0.82
N GLU A 64 -12.01 -16.98 0.49
CA GLU A 64 -11.74 -15.74 1.21
C GLU A 64 -10.38 -15.83 1.95
N VAL A 65 -9.47 -14.91 1.64
CA VAL A 65 -8.14 -14.87 2.25
C VAL A 65 -7.94 -13.53 2.96
N LYS A 66 -7.55 -13.56 4.23
CA LYS A 66 -7.22 -12.36 4.99
C LYS A 66 -5.72 -12.10 4.97
N VAL A 67 -5.33 -10.88 4.60
CA VAL A 67 -3.91 -10.47 4.50
C VAL A 67 -3.71 -9.12 5.18
N ASP A 68 -2.70 -9.04 6.05
CA ASP A 68 -2.31 -7.80 6.73
C ASP A 68 -2.00 -6.65 5.75
N PRO A 69 -2.20 -5.37 6.15
CA PRO A 69 -2.01 -4.21 5.29
C PRO A 69 -0.53 -3.82 5.08
N ASP A 70 0.41 -4.53 5.71
CA ASP A 70 1.84 -4.23 5.65
C ASP A 70 2.40 -4.28 4.21
N LYS A 71 3.39 -3.41 3.93
CA LYS A 71 3.98 -3.28 2.60
C LYS A 71 4.62 -4.57 2.03
N PRO A 72 5.40 -5.38 2.79
CA PRO A 72 5.93 -6.65 2.27
C PRO A 72 4.87 -7.61 1.74
N LEU A 73 3.63 -7.52 2.22
CA LEU A 73 2.53 -8.44 1.88
C LEU A 73 1.68 -7.97 0.69
N GLU A 74 2.07 -6.87 0.02
CA GLU A 74 1.38 -6.38 -1.18
C GLU A 74 1.35 -7.42 -2.30
N GLY A 75 2.42 -8.22 -2.45
CA GLY A 75 2.44 -9.34 -3.39
C GLY A 75 1.41 -10.43 -3.05
N ALA A 76 1.16 -10.70 -1.77
CA ALA A 76 0.19 -11.71 -1.35
C ALA A 76 -1.25 -11.21 -1.57
N ARG A 77 -1.53 -9.93 -1.25
CA ARG A 77 -2.79 -9.28 -1.60
C ARG A 77 -3.05 -9.32 -3.11
N LEU A 78 -2.02 -9.10 -3.92
CA LEU A 78 -2.12 -9.21 -5.37
C LEU A 78 -2.38 -10.65 -5.83
N ALA A 79 -1.72 -11.66 -5.23
CA ALA A 79 -1.93 -13.06 -5.56
C ALA A 79 -3.38 -13.53 -5.29
N VAL A 80 -3.96 -13.15 -4.14
CA VAL A 80 -5.37 -13.39 -3.79
C VAL A 80 -6.31 -12.82 -4.87
N LEU A 81 -6.12 -11.53 -5.19
CA LEU A 81 -6.96 -10.82 -6.17
C LEU A 81 -6.81 -11.38 -7.60
N GLN A 82 -5.60 -11.79 -7.99
CA GLN A 82 -5.32 -12.44 -9.28
C GLN A 82 -5.94 -13.84 -9.37
N ALA A 83 -6.00 -14.58 -8.27
CA ALA A 83 -6.72 -15.84 -8.16
C ALA A 83 -8.26 -15.69 -8.12
N ARG A 84 -8.79 -14.46 -8.27
CA ARG A 84 -10.21 -14.10 -8.20
C ARG A 84 -10.88 -14.39 -6.85
N LYS A 85 -10.09 -14.56 -5.79
CA LYS A 85 -10.56 -14.80 -4.41
C LYS A 85 -10.86 -13.48 -3.71
N THR A 86 -11.77 -13.52 -2.74
CA THR A 86 -12.07 -12.37 -1.88
C THR A 86 -10.86 -12.06 -1.02
N LEU A 87 -10.44 -10.78 -1.02
CA LEU A 87 -9.40 -10.28 -0.14
C LEU A 87 -10.02 -9.55 1.05
N LEU A 88 -9.68 -10.00 2.26
CA LEU A 88 -9.98 -9.31 3.51
C LEU A 88 -8.73 -8.59 4.01
N VAL A 89 -8.83 -7.31 4.34
CA VAL A 89 -7.72 -6.51 4.89
C VAL A 89 -8.17 -5.83 6.19
N PRO A 90 -7.43 -5.94 7.29
CA PRO A 90 -7.77 -5.27 8.55
C PRO A 90 -7.95 -3.76 8.42
N THR A 91 -8.93 -3.19 9.12
CA THR A 91 -9.03 -1.72 9.20
C THR A 91 -7.90 -1.16 10.06
N PRO A 92 -7.23 -0.06 9.66
CA PRO A 92 -6.14 0.51 10.44
C PRO A 92 -6.55 0.87 11.87
N ARG A 93 -5.93 0.20 12.85
CA ARG A 93 -6.21 0.35 14.30
C ARG A 93 -7.64 -0.07 14.71
N LEU A 94 -8.35 -0.85 13.90
CA LEU A 94 -9.63 -1.48 14.26
C LEU A 94 -10.71 -0.48 14.73
N ARG A 95 -10.72 0.72 14.14
CA ARG A 95 -11.58 1.85 14.57
C ARG A 95 -12.98 1.87 13.95
N THR A 96 -13.15 1.30 12.76
CA THR A 96 -14.37 1.48 11.94
C THR A 96 -14.97 0.16 11.44
N GLY A 97 -14.54 -0.97 12.02
CA GLY A 97 -14.86 -2.33 11.56
C GLY A 97 -13.64 -3.23 11.71
N LEU A 98 -13.80 -4.54 11.50
CA LEU A 98 -12.66 -5.49 11.50
C LEU A 98 -11.92 -5.44 10.18
N PHE A 99 -12.67 -5.64 9.10
CA PHE A 99 -12.11 -5.78 7.76
C PHE A 99 -12.67 -4.76 6.81
N ASN A 100 -11.85 -4.52 5.80
CA ASN A 100 -12.19 -4.02 4.49
C ASN A 100 -12.17 -5.23 3.54
N LYS A 101 -13.31 -5.52 2.88
CA LYS A 101 -13.45 -6.60 1.90
C LYS A 101 -13.29 -6.05 0.49
N ILE A 102 -12.47 -6.70 -0.33
CA ILE A 102 -12.37 -6.46 -1.77
C ILE A 102 -12.74 -7.76 -2.47
N VAL A 103 -13.83 -7.72 -3.22
CA VAL A 103 -14.11 -8.72 -4.25
C VAL A 103 -13.45 -8.21 -5.54
N PRO A 104 -12.54 -8.97 -6.17
CA PRO A 104 -11.85 -8.51 -7.38
C PRO A 104 -12.87 -8.25 -8.50
N PRO A 105 -12.92 -7.04 -9.11
CA PRO A 105 -13.98 -6.73 -10.07
C PRO A 105 -13.95 -7.67 -11.28
N GLU A 106 -15.13 -8.02 -11.79
CA GLU A 106 -15.27 -8.88 -12.96
C GLU A 106 -14.57 -8.24 -14.18
N GLY A 107 -13.86 -9.06 -14.95
CA GLY A 107 -13.06 -8.58 -16.08
C GLY A 107 -11.82 -7.74 -15.73
N ALA A 108 -11.59 -7.35 -14.47
CA ALA A 108 -10.49 -6.46 -14.09
C ALA A 108 -9.12 -6.93 -14.60
N SER A 109 -8.36 -6.00 -15.17
CA SER A 109 -7.01 -6.20 -15.68
C SER A 109 -5.98 -6.42 -14.57
N LYS A 110 -4.79 -6.94 -14.94
CA LYS A 110 -3.69 -7.15 -13.99
C LYS A 110 -3.24 -5.85 -13.29
N GLU A 111 -3.35 -4.69 -13.94
CA GLU A 111 -2.99 -3.40 -13.35
C GLU A 111 -4.05 -2.89 -12.38
N GLU A 112 -5.35 -3.08 -12.65
CA GLU A 112 -6.42 -2.72 -11.70
C GLU A 112 -6.32 -3.56 -10.42
N LEU A 113 -6.11 -4.88 -10.54
CA LEU A 113 -5.86 -5.75 -9.39
C LEU A 113 -4.58 -5.35 -8.63
N ARG A 114 -3.55 -4.87 -9.34
CA ARG A 114 -2.33 -4.31 -8.73
C ARG A 114 -2.63 -3.05 -7.93
N VAL A 115 -3.45 -2.12 -8.43
CA VAL A 115 -3.92 -0.95 -7.67
C VAL A 115 -4.67 -1.39 -6.42
N CYS A 116 -5.66 -2.29 -6.54
CA CYS A 116 -6.45 -2.82 -5.43
C CYS A 116 -5.59 -3.45 -4.31
N SER A 117 -4.46 -4.09 -4.66
CA SER A 117 -3.53 -4.69 -3.67
C SER A 117 -2.76 -3.68 -2.80
N THR A 118 -2.69 -2.41 -3.20
CA THR A 118 -2.01 -1.35 -2.45
C THR A 118 -2.85 -0.82 -1.29
N SER A 119 -2.22 -0.22 -0.28
CA SER A 119 -2.97 0.41 0.84
C SER A 119 -3.92 1.53 0.39
N GLN A 120 -3.63 2.20 -0.74
CA GLN A 120 -4.52 3.19 -1.34
C GLN A 120 -5.71 2.51 -2.04
N GLY A 121 -5.46 1.46 -2.82
CA GLY A 121 -6.51 0.66 -3.44
C GLY A 121 -7.44 0.00 -2.42
N VAL A 122 -6.92 -0.49 -1.29
CA VAL A 122 -7.76 -0.94 -0.18
C VAL A 122 -8.66 0.19 0.32
N LYS A 123 -8.19 1.43 0.41
CA LYS A 123 -9.02 2.56 0.83
C LYS A 123 -10.10 2.93 -0.21
N GLU A 124 -9.82 2.76 -1.50
CA GLU A 124 -10.68 3.22 -2.60
C GLU A 124 -11.69 2.16 -3.08
N PHE A 125 -11.32 0.88 -3.05
CA PHE A 125 -12.08 -0.22 -3.69
C PHE A 125 -12.67 -1.23 -2.70
N SER A 126 -12.42 -1.08 -1.39
CA SER A 126 -13.00 -1.99 -0.39
C SER A 126 -14.35 -1.51 0.15
N VAL A 127 -15.14 -2.47 0.61
CA VAL A 127 -16.33 -2.24 1.43
C VAL A 127 -16.04 -2.63 2.88
N PRO A 128 -16.44 -1.83 3.88
CA PRO A 128 -16.25 -2.20 5.28
C PRO A 128 -17.13 -3.40 5.66
N VAL A 129 -16.58 -4.32 6.43
CA VAL A 129 -17.29 -5.47 6.98
C VAL A 129 -17.69 -5.17 8.43
N GLY A 130 -19.01 -5.19 8.68
CA GLY A 130 -19.59 -5.03 10.01
C GLY A 130 -19.29 -6.22 10.91
N LEU A 131 -19.44 -6.04 12.22
CA LEU A 131 -19.14 -7.09 13.20
C LEU A 131 -20.09 -8.29 13.09
N ASP A 132 -21.33 -8.05 12.68
CA ASP A 132 -22.39 -9.05 12.57
C ASP A 132 -22.29 -9.89 11.28
N SER A 133 -21.23 -9.69 10.49
CA SER A 133 -21.01 -10.40 9.23
C SER A 133 -20.42 -11.79 9.48
N LYS A 134 -21.07 -12.82 8.93
CA LYS A 134 -20.58 -14.21 8.94
C LYS A 134 -19.44 -14.40 7.94
N VAL A 135 -18.30 -13.80 8.22
CA VAL A 135 -17.05 -14.08 7.53
C VAL A 135 -16.39 -15.29 8.17
N GLN A 136 -15.89 -16.22 7.35
CA GLN A 136 -15.00 -17.30 7.77
C GLN A 136 -13.66 -17.13 7.05
N VAL A 137 -12.57 -17.22 7.80
CA VAL A 137 -11.20 -17.06 7.30
C VAL A 137 -10.43 -18.34 7.55
N ASP A 138 -10.26 -19.15 6.50
CA ASP A 138 -9.46 -20.38 6.58
C ASP A 138 -7.96 -20.10 6.37
N LEU A 139 -7.63 -18.96 5.75
CA LEU A 139 -6.25 -18.55 5.47
C LEU A 139 -5.97 -17.09 5.90
N LEU A 140 -5.05 -16.96 6.86
CA LEU A 140 -4.55 -15.72 7.43
C LEU A 140 -3.09 -15.51 7.04
N VAL A 141 -2.77 -14.40 6.37
CA VAL A 141 -1.39 -13.98 6.05
C VAL A 141 -0.98 -12.79 6.94
N VAL A 142 -0.02 -13.02 7.84
CA VAL A 142 0.41 -12.09 8.90
C VAL A 142 1.85 -11.58 8.70
N GLY A 143 2.09 -10.29 8.98
CA GLY A 143 3.41 -9.66 8.85
C GLY A 143 4.29 -9.81 10.10
N SER A 144 5.54 -10.27 9.93
CA SER A 144 6.47 -10.55 11.05
C SER A 144 7.83 -9.86 10.91
N VAL A 145 8.44 -9.48 12.05
CA VAL A 145 9.83 -9.00 12.10
C VAL A 145 10.78 -10.19 12.17
N ALA A 146 10.53 -11.15 13.07
CA ALA A 146 11.32 -12.37 13.21
C ALA A 146 10.39 -13.58 13.39
N VAL A 147 10.84 -14.75 12.94
CA VAL A 147 10.11 -16.02 13.04
C VAL A 147 11.08 -17.17 13.31
N SER A 148 10.65 -18.22 14.01
CA SER A 148 11.41 -19.47 14.16
C SER A 148 10.79 -20.57 13.30
N GLU A 149 11.61 -21.52 12.83
CA GLU A 149 11.12 -22.72 12.13
C GLU A 149 10.15 -23.54 13.01
N LYS A 150 10.18 -23.35 14.34
CA LYS A 150 9.21 -23.89 15.33
C LYS A 150 7.81 -23.21 15.30
N GLY A 151 7.59 -22.21 14.44
CA GLY A 151 6.33 -21.46 14.34
C GLY A 151 6.19 -20.26 15.29
N TYR A 152 7.24 -19.94 16.05
CA TYR A 152 7.26 -18.78 16.96
C TYR A 152 7.40 -17.48 16.17
N ARG A 153 6.73 -16.42 16.60
CA ARG A 153 6.55 -15.19 15.83
C ARG A 153 6.80 -13.95 16.67
N ILE A 154 7.53 -12.98 16.12
CA ILE A 154 7.68 -11.64 16.70
C ILE A 154 7.23 -10.60 15.68
N GLY A 155 6.07 -9.97 15.93
CA GLY A 155 5.60 -8.80 15.21
C GLY A 155 6.34 -7.51 15.61
N LYS A 156 5.97 -6.38 14.99
CA LYS A 156 6.59 -5.04 15.21
C LYS A 156 6.56 -4.49 16.65
N GLY A 157 5.77 -5.08 17.55
CA GLY A 157 5.76 -4.75 18.98
C GLY A 157 4.56 -3.94 19.49
N GLU A 158 3.54 -3.71 18.66
CA GLU A 158 2.28 -3.04 19.07
C GLU A 158 1.15 -4.01 19.46
N GLY A 159 1.33 -5.33 19.27
CA GLY A 159 0.32 -6.35 19.58
C GLY A 159 -0.94 -6.37 18.68
N PHE A 160 -1.04 -5.47 17.68
CA PHE A 160 -2.26 -5.32 16.87
C PHE A 160 -2.70 -6.58 16.11
N ALA A 161 -1.77 -7.32 15.50
CA ALA A 161 -2.13 -8.55 14.77
C ALA A 161 -2.66 -9.61 15.74
N ASP A 162 -2.00 -9.74 16.89
CA ASP A 162 -2.28 -10.71 17.94
C ASP A 162 -3.65 -10.41 18.61
N MET A 163 -3.95 -9.13 18.83
CA MET A 163 -5.27 -8.62 19.22
C MET A 163 -6.35 -8.91 18.18
N GLU A 164 -6.04 -8.67 16.90
CA GLU A 164 -6.98 -8.89 15.81
C GLU A 164 -7.38 -10.36 15.68
N TYR A 165 -6.43 -11.29 15.80
CA TYR A 165 -6.74 -12.73 15.81
C TYR A 165 -7.65 -13.13 16.98
N ALA A 166 -7.33 -12.66 18.19
CA ALA A 166 -8.18 -12.88 19.36
C ALA A 166 -9.61 -12.36 19.15
N MET A 167 -9.76 -11.16 18.56
CA MET A 167 -11.06 -10.59 18.22
C MET A 167 -11.79 -11.38 17.11
N MET A 168 -11.08 -11.83 16.07
CA MET A 168 -11.67 -12.70 15.03
C MET A 168 -12.19 -14.02 15.62
N LEU A 169 -11.47 -14.58 16.61
CA LEU A 169 -11.84 -15.85 17.25
C LEU A 169 -13.08 -15.70 18.14
N CYS A 170 -13.16 -14.63 18.94
CA CYS A 170 -14.35 -14.29 19.73
C CYS A 170 -15.62 -14.13 18.88
N MET A 171 -15.46 -13.93 17.57
CA MET A 171 -16.55 -13.73 16.61
C MET A 171 -16.79 -14.96 15.70
N GLY A 172 -16.06 -16.04 15.89
CA GLY A 172 -16.12 -17.23 15.05
C GLY A 172 -15.61 -17.03 13.61
N ALA A 173 -14.91 -15.93 13.34
CA ALA A 173 -14.37 -15.63 12.00
C ALA A 173 -13.06 -16.36 11.71
N VAL A 174 -12.33 -16.79 12.74
CA VAL A 174 -11.22 -17.75 12.67
C VAL A 174 -11.46 -18.89 13.66
N THR A 175 -10.76 -19.99 13.44
CA THR A 175 -10.75 -21.18 14.30
C THR A 175 -9.30 -21.62 14.56
N GLU A 176 -9.09 -22.63 15.41
CA GLU A 176 -7.75 -23.24 15.57
C GLU A 176 -7.22 -23.83 14.25
N SER A 177 -8.14 -24.35 13.42
CA SER A 177 -7.86 -24.86 12.07
C SER A 177 -7.55 -23.79 11.03
N THR A 178 -7.79 -22.49 11.29
CA THR A 178 -7.39 -21.41 10.38
C THR A 178 -5.88 -21.42 10.18
N VAL A 179 -5.42 -21.59 8.93
CA VAL A 179 -4.00 -21.65 8.59
C VAL A 179 -3.39 -20.26 8.64
N VAL A 180 -2.31 -20.12 9.41
CA VAL A 180 -1.57 -18.89 9.60
C VAL A 180 -0.25 -18.94 8.83
N VAL A 181 -0.11 -18.06 7.85
CA VAL A 181 1.07 -17.93 6.98
C VAL A 181 1.77 -16.62 7.29
N THR A 182 3.10 -16.63 7.31
CA THR A 182 3.89 -15.40 7.37
C THR A 182 4.95 -15.36 6.28
N ILE A 183 5.26 -14.16 5.81
CA ILE A 183 6.10 -13.94 4.62
C ILE A 183 7.25 -13.01 4.99
N VAL A 184 8.47 -13.52 4.90
CA VAL A 184 9.68 -12.88 5.45
C VAL A 184 10.89 -13.15 4.56
N HIS A 185 11.96 -12.35 4.72
CA HIS A 185 13.26 -12.67 4.15
C HIS A 185 13.91 -13.85 4.91
N ASP A 186 14.77 -14.63 4.25
CA ASP A 186 15.46 -15.78 4.85
C ASP A 186 16.22 -15.43 6.14
N CYS A 187 16.77 -14.22 6.25
CA CYS A 187 17.48 -13.75 7.46
C CYS A 187 16.57 -13.41 8.65
N GLN A 188 15.25 -13.33 8.46
CA GLN A 188 14.28 -13.12 9.53
C GLN A 188 13.87 -14.46 10.17
N VAL A 189 14.28 -15.60 9.59
CA VAL A 189 14.16 -16.92 10.20
C VAL A 189 15.33 -17.10 11.17
N VAL A 190 15.02 -17.09 12.47
CA VAL A 190 15.98 -17.09 13.59
C VAL A 190 15.50 -18.02 14.69
N ASP A 191 16.39 -18.57 15.52
CA ASP A 191 15.94 -19.32 16.69
C ASP A 191 15.44 -18.35 17.77
N ILE A 192 14.13 -18.35 17.99
CA ILE A 192 13.45 -17.52 18.99
C ILE A 192 13.30 -18.36 20.26
N PRO A 193 13.82 -17.91 21.42
CA PRO A 193 13.59 -18.57 22.70
C PRO A 193 12.09 -18.70 23.03
N GLU A 194 11.69 -19.86 23.52
CA GLU A 194 10.28 -20.21 23.72
C GLU A 194 9.62 -19.47 24.90
N ASP A 195 10.41 -19.14 25.91
CA ASP A 195 10.04 -18.33 27.08
C ASP A 195 9.64 -16.90 26.71
N LEU A 196 10.06 -16.41 25.54
CA LEU A 196 9.58 -15.14 25.00
C LEU A 196 8.17 -15.22 24.41
N ILE A 197 7.63 -16.40 24.12
CA ILE A 197 6.32 -16.55 23.48
C ILE A 197 5.24 -16.71 24.55
N GLU A 198 4.30 -15.78 24.56
CA GLU A 198 3.17 -15.69 25.48
C GLU A 198 1.91 -16.32 24.87
N SER A 199 0.94 -16.66 25.71
CA SER A 199 -0.36 -17.26 25.30
C SER A 199 -1.22 -16.40 24.37
N HIS A 200 -0.86 -15.14 24.13
CA HIS A 200 -1.55 -14.25 23.18
C HIS A 200 -0.79 -14.06 21.86
N ASP A 201 0.48 -14.43 21.75
CA ASP A 201 1.23 -14.27 20.49
C ASP A 201 0.73 -15.29 19.47
N ILE A 202 0.43 -14.85 18.24
CA ILE A 202 0.00 -15.77 17.18
C ILE A 202 1.18 -16.63 16.72
N THR A 203 1.02 -17.95 16.79
CA THR A 203 1.91 -18.93 16.15
C THR A 203 1.60 -19.07 14.65
N VAL A 204 2.61 -19.40 13.85
CA VAL A 204 2.48 -19.53 12.37
C VAL A 204 2.65 -20.98 11.94
N ASP A 205 1.81 -21.45 11.02
CA ASP A 205 1.82 -22.79 10.45
C ASP A 205 2.78 -22.90 9.25
N TYR A 206 2.92 -21.81 8.48
CA TYR A 206 3.82 -21.71 7.33
C TYR A 206 4.66 -20.42 7.32
N ILE A 207 5.92 -20.55 6.90
CA ILE A 207 6.84 -19.45 6.65
C ILE A 207 7.23 -19.47 5.17
N LEU A 208 6.90 -18.40 4.45
CA LEU A 208 7.24 -18.21 3.05
C LEU A 208 8.44 -17.26 2.93
N THR A 209 9.49 -17.74 2.28
CA THR A 209 10.73 -16.99 2.02
C THR A 209 11.04 -16.97 0.52
N PRO A 210 11.88 -16.05 0.03
CA PRO A 210 12.37 -16.07 -1.35
C PRO A 210 12.91 -17.44 -1.78
N THR A 211 13.64 -18.16 -0.90
CA THR A 211 14.25 -19.45 -1.26
C THR A 211 13.34 -20.66 -1.02
N ARG A 212 12.54 -20.69 0.05
CA ARG A 212 11.80 -21.90 0.50
C ARG A 212 10.42 -21.62 1.11
N VAL A 213 9.59 -22.67 1.11
CA VAL A 213 8.38 -22.79 1.94
C VAL A 213 8.74 -23.68 3.12
N ILE A 214 8.37 -23.28 4.34
CA ILE A 214 8.62 -24.04 5.57
C ILE A 214 7.26 -24.28 6.23
N LYS A 215 6.89 -25.53 6.47
CA LYS A 215 5.81 -25.91 7.40
C LYS A 215 6.43 -26.04 8.79
N THR A 216 5.80 -25.46 9.80
CA THR A 216 6.41 -25.32 11.14
C THR A 216 6.03 -26.43 12.11
N ASP A 217 4.88 -27.08 11.87
CA ASP A 217 4.27 -28.07 12.75
C ASP A 217 4.29 -27.61 14.23
N CYS A 218 3.92 -26.34 14.46
CA CYS A 218 4.02 -25.67 15.75
C CYS A 218 3.24 -26.42 16.84
N GLN A 219 3.94 -26.81 17.91
CA GLN A 219 3.36 -27.58 19.02
C GLN A 219 2.62 -26.70 20.03
N ARG A 220 2.70 -25.37 19.92
CA ARG A 220 2.01 -24.44 20.83
C ARG A 220 0.65 -24.05 20.26
N PRO A 221 -0.42 -24.08 21.06
CA PRO A 221 -1.76 -23.70 20.60
C PRO A 221 -1.79 -22.25 20.16
N LYS A 222 -2.67 -21.93 19.20
CA LYS A 222 -2.99 -20.56 18.82
C LYS A 222 -3.74 -19.87 19.97
N PRO A 223 -3.73 -18.53 20.05
CA PRO A 223 -4.43 -17.78 21.08
C PRO A 223 -5.91 -18.17 21.17
N GLN A 224 -6.42 -18.38 22.39
CA GLN A 224 -7.76 -18.95 22.64
C GLN A 224 -8.89 -17.92 22.76
N GLY A 225 -8.57 -16.62 22.58
CA GLY A 225 -9.52 -15.52 22.66
C GLY A 225 -8.88 -14.26 23.24
N ILE A 226 -9.71 -13.29 23.61
CA ILE A 226 -9.25 -12.05 24.24
C ILE A 226 -8.89 -12.33 25.71
N ILE A 227 -7.64 -12.06 26.09
CA ILE A 227 -7.20 -12.12 27.49
C ILE A 227 -7.49 -10.76 28.14
N TRP A 228 -8.71 -10.56 28.65
CA TRP A 228 -9.18 -9.28 29.21
C TRP A 228 -8.28 -8.73 30.31
N THR A 229 -7.66 -9.58 31.12
CA THR A 229 -6.71 -9.19 32.18
C THR A 229 -5.40 -8.60 31.66
N LYS A 230 -5.09 -8.74 30.36
CA LYS A 230 -3.99 -8.03 29.67
C LYS A 230 -4.42 -6.71 29.01
N LEU A 231 -5.68 -6.30 29.16
CA LEU A 231 -6.25 -5.06 28.62
C LEU A 231 -6.59 -4.08 29.74
N ASN A 232 -6.57 -2.79 29.42
CA ASN A 232 -6.99 -1.71 30.33
C ASN A 232 -8.05 -0.81 29.66
N ALA A 233 -8.65 0.10 30.44
CA ALA A 233 -9.64 1.05 29.92
C ALA A 233 -9.12 1.90 28.75
N GLU A 234 -7.84 2.31 28.77
CA GLU A 234 -7.23 3.10 27.71
C GLU A 234 -7.16 2.36 26.36
N MET A 235 -6.92 1.04 26.37
CA MET A 235 -6.96 0.20 25.17
C MET A 235 -8.38 0.06 24.61
N LEU A 236 -9.40 -0.03 25.49
CA LEU A 236 -10.81 -0.04 25.10
C LEU A 236 -11.25 1.29 24.46
N GLU A 237 -10.71 2.43 24.90
CA GLU A 237 -10.92 3.72 24.22
C GLU A 237 -10.21 3.79 22.86
N LYS A 238 -8.98 3.28 22.77
CA LYS A 238 -8.20 3.27 21.52
C LYS A 238 -8.78 2.34 20.45
N ILE A 239 -9.46 1.27 20.86
CA ILE A 239 -10.03 0.21 20.01
C ILE A 239 -11.51 -0.02 20.41
N PRO A 240 -12.45 0.81 19.90
CA PRO A 240 -13.84 0.81 20.39
C PRO A 240 -14.60 -0.52 20.21
N VAL A 241 -14.19 -1.35 19.24
CA VAL A 241 -14.75 -2.70 19.04
C VAL A 241 -14.51 -3.62 20.24
N LEU A 242 -13.45 -3.43 21.03
CA LEU A 242 -13.25 -4.19 22.27
C LEU A 242 -14.37 -3.94 23.28
N LYS A 243 -14.96 -2.75 23.34
CA LYS A 243 -16.11 -2.48 24.23
C LYS A 243 -17.33 -3.35 23.87
N LYS A 244 -17.59 -3.53 22.57
CA LYS A 244 -18.68 -4.38 22.07
C LYS A 244 -18.42 -5.85 22.34
N LEU A 245 -17.20 -6.34 22.05
CA LEU A 245 -16.82 -7.72 22.31
C LEU A 245 -16.85 -8.04 23.80
N ARG A 246 -16.46 -7.09 24.67
CA ARG A 246 -16.55 -7.24 26.12
C ARG A 246 -17.99 -7.48 26.58
N ALA A 247 -18.92 -6.65 26.13
CA ALA A 247 -20.34 -6.81 26.47
C ALA A 247 -20.90 -8.16 25.99
N LEU A 248 -20.59 -8.57 24.76
CA LEU A 248 -21.02 -9.86 24.20
C LEU A 248 -20.45 -11.06 24.97
N GLU A 249 -19.21 -10.98 25.46
CA GLU A 249 -18.61 -12.05 26.27
C GLU A 249 -19.10 -12.05 27.73
N GLU A 250 -19.43 -10.87 28.27
CA GLU A 250 -20.08 -10.69 29.59
C GLU A 250 -21.51 -11.27 29.58
N GLU A 251 -22.29 -11.01 28.53
CA GLU A 251 -23.60 -11.62 28.27
C GLU A 251 -23.53 -13.16 28.13
N GLN A 252 -22.40 -13.68 27.66
CA GLN A 252 -22.10 -15.13 27.60
C GLN A 252 -21.58 -15.71 28.93
N GLY A 253 -21.46 -14.89 29.99
CA GLY A 253 -20.98 -15.31 31.30
C GLY A 253 -19.47 -15.58 31.38
N LYS A 254 -18.66 -15.05 30.45
CA LYS A 254 -17.20 -15.15 30.50
C LYS A 254 -16.62 -14.11 31.47
N ASP A 255 -15.45 -14.40 32.04
CA ASP A 255 -14.68 -13.41 32.81
C ASP A 255 -14.09 -12.34 31.87
N VAL A 256 -14.62 -11.13 32.00
CA VAL A 256 -14.21 -9.94 31.25
C VAL A 256 -13.47 -8.91 32.11
N THR A 257 -12.84 -9.36 33.20
CA THR A 257 -12.09 -8.50 34.13
C THR A 257 -10.87 -7.86 33.43
N LEU A 258 -10.78 -6.54 33.50
CA LEU A 258 -9.66 -5.78 32.94
C LEU A 258 -8.46 -5.77 33.89
N GLY A 259 -7.26 -5.70 33.32
CA GLY A 259 -6.02 -5.45 34.05
C GLY A 259 -5.97 -4.06 34.68
N THR A 260 -5.40 -3.99 35.89
CA THR A 260 -5.30 -2.77 36.71
C THR A 260 -4.16 -1.82 36.31
N HIS A 261 -3.28 -2.24 35.40
CA HIS A 261 -2.09 -1.48 35.00
C HIS A 261 -2.02 -1.30 33.48
N PRO A 262 -1.48 -0.16 32.99
CA PRO A 262 -1.21 -0.01 31.56
C PRO A 262 -0.17 -1.04 31.10
N PRO A 263 -0.29 -1.58 29.87
CA PRO A 263 0.72 -2.47 29.32
C PRO A 263 2.06 -1.73 29.28
N GLN A 264 3.13 -2.41 29.74
CA GLN A 264 4.47 -1.80 29.77
C GLN A 264 4.90 -1.43 28.35
N HIS A 265 4.89 -0.13 28.03
CA HIS A 265 5.30 0.33 26.71
C HIS A 265 6.79 -0.01 26.50
N PRO A 266 7.17 -0.74 25.44
CA PRO A 266 8.57 -1.10 25.18
C PRO A 266 9.51 0.13 25.06
N ARG A 267 8.93 1.30 24.79
CA ARG A 267 9.64 2.57 24.57
C ARG A 267 10.32 3.15 25.81
N GLU A 268 9.88 2.81 27.02
CA GLU A 268 10.37 3.50 28.24
C GLU A 268 11.55 2.80 28.93
N ARG A 269 11.76 1.50 28.72
CA ARG A 269 12.94 0.79 29.29
C ARG A 269 14.24 0.96 28.50
N ALA A 270 14.20 1.67 27.36
CA ALA A 270 15.36 1.93 26.50
C ALA A 270 16.06 3.30 26.75
N ARG A 271 15.54 4.15 27.65
CA ARG A 271 16.30 5.30 28.18
C ARG A 271 17.19 4.87 29.36
N ARG A 272 18.15 3.98 29.10
CA ARG A 272 19.23 3.74 30.06
C ARG A 272 20.10 5.00 30.15
N GLU A 273 20.12 5.56 31.35
CA GLU A 273 20.97 6.60 31.98
C GLU A 273 21.84 7.52 31.08
N PRO A 274 21.96 8.82 31.42
CA PRO A 274 23.04 9.64 30.91
C PRO A 274 24.38 8.93 31.15
N ARG A 275 25.26 8.94 30.15
CA ARG A 275 26.64 8.45 30.33
C ARG A 275 27.26 9.25 31.47
N ARG A 276 27.53 8.60 32.61
CA ARG A 276 28.22 9.21 33.75
C ARG A 276 29.47 9.94 33.26
N ASP A 277 29.69 11.12 33.82
CA ASP A 277 30.76 12.01 33.45
C ASP A 277 32.10 11.27 33.44
N ARG A 278 32.78 11.29 32.29
CA ARG A 278 34.21 11.01 32.27
C ARG A 278 34.91 12.28 32.72
N GLU A 279 35.52 12.21 33.90
CA GLU A 279 36.45 13.21 34.39
C GLU A 279 37.46 13.60 33.30
N PRO A 280 37.88 14.88 33.25
CA PRO A 280 38.81 15.36 32.24
C PRO A 280 40.17 14.68 32.44
N ARG A 281 40.54 13.79 31.51
CA ARG A 281 41.92 13.30 31.42
C ARG A 281 42.83 14.47 31.03
N SER A 282 43.94 14.58 31.76
CA SER A 282 44.98 15.59 31.57
C SER A 282 45.54 15.61 30.14
N GLU A 283 46.01 16.79 29.73
CA GLU A 283 46.76 16.96 28.49
C GLU A 283 48.00 16.07 28.48
N GLY A 284 48.22 15.32 27.41
CA GLY A 284 49.41 14.47 27.33
C GLY A 284 49.35 13.21 26.48
N ASP A 285 48.34 12.98 25.63
CA ASP A 285 48.59 12.21 24.39
C ASP A 285 47.49 12.38 23.31
N ARG A 286 47.89 12.65 22.07
CA ARG A 286 47.01 12.66 20.88
C ARG A 286 47.80 12.23 19.65
N PRO A 287 47.57 11.02 19.08
CA PRO A 287 48.08 10.71 17.75
C PRO A 287 47.38 11.60 16.72
N ARG A 288 48.16 12.41 16.00
CA ARG A 288 47.67 13.29 14.92
C ARG A 288 46.98 12.46 13.83
N ARG A 289 45.68 12.66 13.61
CA ARG A 289 44.99 12.22 12.39
C ARG A 289 45.03 13.34 11.35
N GLU A 290 45.61 13.06 10.20
CA GLU A 290 45.63 14.00 9.07
C GLU A 290 44.24 14.18 8.43
N PRO A 291 43.89 15.39 7.96
CA PRO A 291 42.67 15.61 7.21
C PRO A 291 42.82 15.10 5.77
N ARG A 292 41.98 14.13 5.38
CA ARG A 292 41.89 13.60 4.01
C ARG A 292 41.59 14.73 3.00
N ARG A 293 42.60 15.18 2.27
CA ARG A 293 42.45 16.12 1.15
C ARG A 293 41.80 15.43 -0.06
N ARG A 294 40.96 16.16 -0.80
CA ARG A 294 40.41 15.73 -2.09
C ARG A 294 41.54 15.62 -3.13
N PRO A 295 41.54 14.63 -4.03
CA PRO A 295 42.58 14.54 -5.05
C PRO A 295 42.46 15.68 -6.06
N ARG A 296 43.43 16.60 -6.03
CA ARG A 296 43.71 17.49 -7.17
C ARG A 296 44.72 16.79 -8.06
N ARG A 297 44.38 16.71 -9.35
CA ARG A 297 45.25 16.26 -10.44
C ARG A 297 46.39 17.28 -10.57
N ASN A 298 47.64 16.85 -10.44
CA ASN A 298 48.80 17.68 -10.78
C ASN A 298 49.76 16.89 -11.64
N THR A 299 50.21 17.55 -12.69
CA THR A 299 51.42 17.29 -13.46
C THR A 299 52.63 17.12 -12.55
N GLN A 300 53.53 16.22 -12.94
CA GLN A 300 54.95 16.36 -12.69
C GLN A 300 55.70 15.87 -13.92
N GLU A 301 56.68 16.65 -14.35
CA GLU A 301 57.61 16.30 -15.42
C GLU A 301 58.74 15.47 -14.82
N ASP A 302 59.06 14.33 -15.44
CA ASP A 302 60.33 13.64 -15.22
C ASP A 302 61.27 14.00 -16.37
N SER A 303 62.51 14.36 -16.03
CA SER A 303 63.57 14.70 -16.95
C SER A 303 64.64 13.62 -16.99
N GLU A 304 64.60 12.72 -17.98
CA GLU A 304 65.76 11.89 -18.33
C GLU A 304 65.79 11.50 -19.82
N ARG A 305 67.00 11.23 -20.32
CA ARG A 305 67.48 11.39 -21.71
C ARG A 305 66.88 10.49 -22.80
N ASP A 306 66.82 11.09 -24.00
CA ASP A 306 67.13 10.59 -25.38
C ASP A 306 67.83 9.22 -25.56
N PRO A 307 67.78 8.58 -26.77
CA PRO A 307 67.49 9.18 -28.09
C PRO A 307 66.59 8.40 -29.08
N ASN A 308 65.85 9.11 -29.95
CA ASN A 308 65.90 8.92 -31.42
C ASN A 308 64.89 9.81 -32.20
N GLY A 309 65.36 10.36 -33.33
CA GLY A 309 64.61 10.31 -34.61
C GLY A 309 63.43 11.27 -34.84
N GLU A 310 63.76 12.50 -35.26
CA GLU A 310 63.16 13.19 -36.43
C GLU A 310 61.63 13.46 -36.51
N SER A 311 61.31 14.74 -36.32
CA SER A 311 60.38 15.57 -37.12
C SER A 311 58.93 15.12 -37.44
N ARG A 312 58.00 15.72 -36.68
CA ARG A 312 56.89 16.61 -37.16
C ARG A 312 56.18 16.28 -38.48
N GLU A 313 54.84 16.24 -38.40
CA GLU A 313 54.02 17.40 -38.82
C GLU A 313 52.68 17.47 -38.07
N GLU A 314 52.18 18.69 -37.85
CA GLU A 314 50.93 18.97 -37.12
C GLU A 314 49.74 19.12 -38.08
N THR A 315 48.52 18.82 -37.61
CA THR A 315 47.35 19.62 -38.03
C THR A 315 46.27 19.66 -36.95
N GLU A 316 45.68 20.83 -36.78
CA GLU A 316 44.84 21.18 -35.63
C GLU A 316 43.46 20.51 -35.62
N GLN A 317 42.86 20.35 -34.42
CA GLN A 317 41.40 20.34 -34.31
C GLN A 317 40.87 20.80 -32.93
N LYS A 318 40.08 21.90 -32.96
CA LYS A 318 39.32 22.45 -31.81
C LYS A 318 37.89 21.84 -31.74
N PRO A 319 37.11 22.06 -30.66
CA PRO A 319 36.30 21.00 -30.06
C PRO A 319 34.85 20.88 -30.56
N ARG A 320 34.25 19.70 -30.40
CA ARG A 320 32.81 19.46 -30.57
C ARG A 320 32.07 19.29 -29.24
N ARG A 321 30.93 19.97 -29.13
CA ARG A 321 30.02 19.98 -27.97
C ARG A 321 29.11 18.74 -27.97
N ARG A 322 28.59 18.37 -26.79
CA ARG A 322 27.64 17.24 -26.60
C ARG A 322 26.23 17.57 -27.15
N PRO A 323 25.50 16.60 -27.74
CA PRO A 323 24.10 16.77 -28.13
C PRO A 323 23.11 16.38 -26.99
N PRO A 324 21.86 16.91 -27.00
CA PRO A 324 20.83 16.63 -26.00
C PRO A 324 19.93 15.43 -26.34
N ARG A 325 19.10 15.01 -25.36
CA ARG A 325 18.19 13.86 -25.43
C ARG A 325 16.95 14.12 -26.31
N VAL A 326 16.51 13.09 -27.03
CA VAL A 326 15.28 13.09 -27.85
C VAL A 326 14.08 12.54 -27.06
N ARG A 327 12.90 13.12 -27.31
CA ARG A 327 11.59 12.78 -26.74
C ARG A 327 10.86 11.82 -27.70
N ARG A 328 10.17 10.80 -27.19
CA ARG A 328 9.48 9.81 -28.04
C ARG A 328 7.97 10.11 -28.05
N GLU A 329 7.47 10.57 -29.20
CA GLU A 329 6.05 10.47 -29.53
C GLU A 329 5.78 9.11 -30.20
N GLY A 330 4.52 8.74 -30.34
CA GLY A 330 4.11 7.45 -30.90
C GLY A 330 3.07 7.63 -32.00
N ASP A 331 3.05 6.67 -32.92
CA ASP A 331 2.13 6.64 -34.06
C ASP A 331 1.11 5.50 -33.95
N ARG A 332 0.00 5.70 -34.67
CA ARG A 332 -1.12 4.76 -34.85
C ARG A 332 -1.11 4.20 -36.28
N GLU A 333 -2.09 3.33 -36.55
CA GLU A 333 -2.46 2.79 -37.86
C GLU A 333 -1.49 1.69 -38.37
N GLY A 334 -1.94 0.68 -39.12
CA GLY A 334 -3.29 0.29 -39.53
C GLY A 334 -3.22 -1.14 -40.10
N GLY A 335 -4.30 -1.93 -40.01
CA GLY A 335 -4.24 -3.36 -40.35
C GLY A 335 -4.55 -3.68 -41.81
N ARG A 336 -4.15 -4.89 -42.26
CA ARG A 336 -4.96 -5.78 -43.12
C ARG A 336 -4.32 -7.17 -43.33
N ASP A 337 -5.16 -8.19 -43.17
CA ASP A 337 -5.32 -9.46 -43.91
C ASP A 337 -4.23 -9.93 -44.90
N GLY A 338 -3.95 -11.23 -44.90
CA GLY A 338 -3.21 -11.93 -45.96
C GLY A 338 -2.74 -13.34 -45.61
N ASP A 339 -3.51 -14.36 -45.98
CA ASP A 339 -3.11 -15.79 -45.95
C ASP A 339 -2.05 -16.11 -47.01
N GLY A 340 -1.26 -17.18 -46.83
CA GLY A 340 -0.34 -17.70 -47.86
C GLY A 340 0.53 -18.87 -47.40
N GLU A 341 0.35 -20.04 -48.05
CA GLU A 341 1.08 -21.29 -47.77
C GLU A 341 2.40 -21.45 -48.55
N GLY A 342 3.26 -22.37 -48.07
CA GLY A 342 4.33 -23.03 -48.85
C GLY A 342 5.68 -22.29 -48.89
N GLY A 343 6.84 -22.96 -48.93
CA GLY A 343 7.12 -24.41 -48.80
C GLY A 343 8.45 -24.80 -49.45
N GLN A 344 9.29 -25.58 -48.74
CA GLN A 344 10.56 -26.21 -49.23
C GLN A 344 11.67 -25.20 -49.65
N GLU A 345 12.98 -25.48 -49.65
CA GLU A 345 13.84 -26.67 -49.56
C GLU A 345 15.21 -26.19 -48.94
N GLY A 346 16.14 -26.99 -48.40
CA GLY A 346 16.24 -28.42 -48.14
C GLY A 346 17.59 -28.76 -47.44
N GLY A 347 17.78 -30.03 -47.00
CA GLY A 347 19.03 -30.84 -46.92
C GLY A 347 20.28 -30.28 -46.19
N ARG A 348 21.19 -31.04 -45.56
CA ARG A 348 21.51 -32.48 -45.38
C ARG A 348 22.49 -32.56 -44.18
N GLU A 349 22.84 -33.66 -43.50
CA GLU A 349 22.32 -35.03 -43.28
C GLU A 349 23.09 -35.60 -42.05
N GLY A 350 22.67 -36.72 -41.44
CA GLY A 350 23.46 -37.36 -40.36
C GLY A 350 22.68 -38.26 -39.41
N GLY A 351 22.13 -39.38 -39.90
CA GLY A 351 21.37 -40.32 -39.06
C GLY A 351 22.15 -41.54 -38.56
N ARG A 352 21.60 -42.23 -37.56
CA ARG A 352 21.60 -43.71 -37.50
C ARG A 352 20.41 -44.23 -36.67
N ARG A 353 19.86 -45.35 -37.12
CA ARG A 353 18.63 -46.01 -36.61
C ARG A 353 18.99 -47.20 -35.71
N VAL A 354 18.11 -47.58 -34.78
CA VAL A 354 17.76 -48.99 -34.53
C VAL A 354 16.23 -49.13 -34.32
N ARG A 355 15.66 -50.27 -34.71
CA ARG A 355 14.25 -50.70 -34.59
C ARG A 355 13.92 -51.05 -33.11
N GLY A 356 12.69 -51.12 -32.59
CA GLY A 356 11.35 -51.19 -33.19
C GLY A 356 10.70 -52.57 -32.99
N PHE A 357 9.63 -52.68 -32.20
CA PHE A 357 8.77 -53.89 -32.08
C PHE A 357 7.32 -53.55 -31.68
N ARG A 358 6.37 -54.46 -31.97
CA ARG A 358 4.90 -54.30 -31.90
C ARG A 358 4.23 -55.51 -31.22
N ASN A 359 3.18 -55.24 -30.43
CA ASN A 359 1.96 -56.02 -30.08
C ASN A 359 1.88 -57.57 -30.08
N GLY A 360 1.14 -58.08 -29.07
CA GLY A 360 0.43 -59.38 -29.00
C GLY A 360 0.73 -60.14 -27.68
N GLY A 361 -0.20 -60.83 -26.98
CA GLY A 361 -1.65 -61.06 -27.12
C GLY A 361 -2.16 -62.10 -26.07
N PHE A 362 -3.46 -62.46 -26.08
CA PHE A 362 -4.19 -63.47 -25.23
C PHE A 362 -4.46 -63.06 -23.75
N ARG A 363 -5.66 -63.21 -23.13
CA ARG A 363 -6.70 -64.29 -22.98
C ARG A 363 -6.21 -65.47 -22.09
N GLU A 364 -6.99 -66.09 -21.18
CA GLU A 364 -8.46 -66.17 -20.97
C GLU A 364 -8.87 -66.60 -19.52
N GLY A 365 -10.16 -66.50 -19.14
CA GLY A 365 -10.80 -67.16 -17.97
C GLY A 365 -11.10 -66.27 -16.74
N GLY A 366 -12.22 -66.38 -16.02
CA GLY A 366 -13.49 -67.13 -16.23
C GLY A 366 -14.21 -67.48 -14.90
N ARG A 367 -15.56 -67.36 -14.84
CA ARG A 367 -16.51 -67.75 -13.73
C ARG A 367 -16.54 -66.83 -12.48
N ASP A 368 -17.66 -66.61 -11.77
CA ASP A 368 -19.11 -66.87 -11.99
C ASP A 368 -20.01 -66.02 -11.03
N GLY A 369 -21.29 -65.81 -11.38
CA GLY A 369 -22.47 -65.56 -10.51
C GLY A 369 -22.48 -64.36 -9.52
N SER A 370 -23.44 -63.44 -9.54
CA SER A 370 -24.89 -63.71 -9.47
C SER A 370 -25.77 -62.52 -9.89
N ARG A 371 -27.08 -62.77 -10.08
CA ARG A 371 -28.05 -61.87 -10.75
C ARG A 371 -28.91 -61.06 -9.78
N GLY A 372 -29.36 -59.89 -10.22
CA GLY A 372 -30.50 -59.16 -9.65
C GLY A 372 -31.04 -58.10 -10.62
N ARG A 373 -32.12 -58.40 -11.36
CA ARG A 373 -32.79 -57.45 -12.27
C ARG A 373 -34.12 -56.98 -11.66
N GLY A 374 -34.42 -55.69 -11.77
CA GLY A 374 -35.77 -55.12 -11.63
C GLY A 374 -35.98 -54.06 -12.72
N ARG A 375 -37.12 -54.09 -13.41
CA ARG A 375 -37.40 -53.26 -14.61
C ARG A 375 -38.80 -52.65 -14.51
N GLY A 376 -38.94 -51.37 -14.89
CA GLY A 376 -40.22 -50.68 -15.08
C GLY A 376 -40.18 -49.23 -14.59
N GLY A 377 -40.73 -48.20 -15.25
CA GLY A 377 -41.27 -48.15 -16.62
C GLY A 377 -42.55 -47.30 -16.73
N ARG A 378 -42.44 -46.09 -17.34
CA ARG A 378 -43.55 -45.16 -17.71
C ARG A 378 -44.34 -44.61 -16.49
N GLU A 379 -45.10 -43.51 -16.53
CA GLU A 379 -45.51 -42.46 -17.49
C GLU A 379 -45.64 -41.13 -16.66
N GLY A 380 -45.84 -39.91 -17.15
CA GLY A 380 -46.21 -39.47 -18.50
C GLY A 380 -47.56 -38.73 -18.58
N ALA A 381 -47.92 -37.82 -17.65
CA ALA A 381 -49.20 -37.11 -17.69
C ALA A 381 -49.11 -35.58 -17.43
N ARG A 382 -49.71 -34.80 -18.34
CA ARG A 382 -50.02 -33.36 -18.18
C ARG A 382 -51.50 -33.22 -17.84
N GLY A 383 -51.87 -32.33 -16.93
CA GLY A 383 -53.27 -31.95 -16.65
C GLY A 383 -53.51 -30.46 -16.93
N ARG A 384 -54.53 -30.13 -17.73
CA ARG A 384 -55.01 -28.74 -17.92
C ARG A 384 -56.30 -28.52 -17.13
N GLY A 385 -56.37 -27.36 -16.46
CA GLY A 385 -57.53 -26.46 -16.36
C GLY A 385 -58.91 -26.98 -15.93
N ARG A 386 -59.52 -26.25 -14.97
CA ARG A 386 -60.94 -25.89 -15.02
C ARG A 386 -61.19 -24.57 -14.29
N GLU A 387 -62.07 -23.75 -14.85
CA GLU A 387 -62.56 -22.51 -14.28
C GLU A 387 -63.54 -22.76 -13.12
N GLY A 388 -63.64 -21.79 -12.21
CA GLY A 388 -64.60 -21.73 -11.13
C GLY A 388 -64.89 -20.27 -10.80
N ASP A 389 -65.96 -19.74 -11.39
CA ASP A 389 -66.45 -18.37 -11.25
C ASP A 389 -67.17 -18.18 -9.90
N ARG A 390 -66.86 -17.11 -9.14
CA ARG A 390 -67.84 -16.06 -8.74
C ARG A 390 -67.45 -15.10 -7.60
N ASP A 391 -68.05 -13.92 -7.74
CA ASP A 391 -68.46 -12.92 -6.75
C ASP A 391 -67.37 -12.21 -5.91
N GLY A 392 -67.34 -10.88 -6.05
CA GLY A 392 -66.38 -10.01 -5.38
C GLY A 392 -67.04 -8.92 -4.54
N VAL A 393 -66.21 -8.22 -3.77
CA VAL A 393 -66.56 -6.94 -3.13
C VAL A 393 -65.47 -5.94 -3.47
N ARG A 394 -65.87 -4.74 -3.92
CA ARG A 394 -64.96 -3.62 -4.17
C ARG A 394 -64.59 -2.94 -2.86
N GLN A 395 -63.31 -2.64 -2.65
CA GLN A 395 -62.92 -1.49 -1.84
C GLN A 395 -61.65 -0.86 -2.41
N GLU A 396 -61.67 0.46 -2.56
CA GLU A 396 -60.57 1.25 -3.10
C GLU A 396 -59.48 1.42 -2.04
N GLY A 397 -58.21 1.26 -2.42
CA GLY A 397 -57.09 1.25 -1.47
C GLY A 397 -55.74 1.50 -2.12
N ARG A 398 -55.43 2.79 -2.32
CA ARG A 398 -54.12 3.43 -2.56
C ARG A 398 -52.97 2.57 -3.11
N GLU A 399 -52.52 2.95 -4.29
CA GLU A 399 -51.15 2.70 -4.75
C GLU A 399 -50.15 3.50 -3.89
N GLU A 400 -49.25 2.82 -3.18
CA GLU A 400 -47.97 3.41 -2.76
C GLU A 400 -46.84 2.68 -3.49
N GLY A 401 -46.35 3.30 -4.57
CA GLY A 401 -45.23 2.79 -5.34
C GLY A 401 -43.94 2.91 -4.53
N GLY A 402 -43.23 1.79 -4.35
CA GLY A 402 -41.92 1.80 -3.70
C GLY A 402 -40.91 2.65 -4.47
N GLU A 403 -40.40 3.70 -3.84
CA GLU A 403 -39.46 4.64 -4.48
C GLU A 403 -38.17 3.93 -4.94
N PRO A 404 -37.68 4.21 -6.16
CA PRO A 404 -36.39 3.72 -6.60
C PRO A 404 -35.28 4.42 -5.79
N ARG A 405 -34.52 3.64 -5.00
CA ARG A 405 -33.40 4.12 -4.17
C ARG A 405 -32.58 5.20 -4.87
N GLU A 406 -32.67 6.41 -4.35
CA GLU A 406 -31.90 7.54 -4.89
C GLU A 406 -30.41 7.21 -4.94
N ARG A 407 -29.80 7.46 -6.10
CA ARG A 407 -28.35 7.52 -6.19
C ARG A 407 -27.91 8.72 -5.35
N ARG A 408 -27.31 8.46 -4.18
CA ARG A 408 -26.70 9.52 -3.36
C ARG A 408 -25.88 10.44 -4.27
N PRO A 409 -26.11 11.76 -4.25
CA PRO A 409 -25.32 12.68 -5.05
C PRO A 409 -23.84 12.56 -4.63
N PRO A 410 -22.89 12.79 -5.55
CA PRO A 410 -21.48 12.81 -5.19
C PRO A 410 -21.26 13.87 -4.11
N LEU A 411 -20.63 13.49 -2.99
CA LEU A 411 -20.28 14.42 -1.91
C LEU A 411 -19.48 15.59 -2.50
N THR A 412 -20.08 16.77 -2.52
CA THR A 412 -19.46 17.99 -3.04
C THR A 412 -18.45 18.52 -2.03
N VAL A 413 -17.25 17.95 -2.05
CA VAL A 413 -16.18 18.37 -1.16
C VAL A 413 -15.73 19.80 -1.48
N THR A 414 -15.52 20.60 -0.43
CA THR A 414 -14.94 21.94 -0.57
C THR A 414 -13.46 21.86 -0.21
N THR A 415 -12.59 22.26 -1.15
CA THR A 415 -11.14 22.18 -0.98
C THR A 415 -10.57 23.53 -0.54
N VAL A 416 -9.83 23.54 0.57
CA VAL A 416 -8.94 24.64 0.97
C VAL A 416 -7.53 24.34 0.45
N TYR A 417 -6.90 25.31 -0.19
CA TYR A 417 -5.49 25.30 -0.53
C TYR A 417 -4.66 25.84 0.63
N LEU A 418 -3.53 25.19 0.91
CA LEU A 418 -2.47 25.71 1.77
C LEU A 418 -1.20 25.94 0.96
N GLY A 419 -0.74 27.18 0.91
CA GLY A 419 0.56 27.59 0.35
C GLY A 419 1.59 27.96 1.42
N GLY A 420 2.80 28.30 0.99
CA GLY A 420 3.89 28.74 1.89
C GLY A 420 4.61 27.63 2.65
N ILE A 421 4.34 26.35 2.35
CA ILE A 421 4.86 25.22 3.14
C ILE A 421 6.39 25.09 3.03
N PRO A 422 7.16 25.18 4.14
CA PRO A 422 8.62 25.09 4.10
C PRO A 422 9.14 23.75 3.58
N ALA A 423 10.29 23.77 2.90
CA ALA A 423 10.94 22.58 2.33
C ALA A 423 11.21 21.44 3.35
N GLY A 424 11.40 21.80 4.62
CA GLY A 424 11.65 20.85 5.71
C GLY A 424 10.43 20.46 6.53
N LEU A 425 9.28 21.14 6.38
CA LEU A 425 8.08 20.88 7.19
C LEU A 425 7.56 19.48 6.87
N ARG A 426 7.33 18.65 7.90
CA ARG A 426 6.79 17.30 7.68
C ARG A 426 5.27 17.33 7.63
N VAL A 427 4.68 16.48 6.80
CA VAL A 427 3.22 16.27 6.76
C VAL A 427 2.63 15.87 8.13
N SER A 428 3.43 15.27 9.02
CA SER A 428 3.05 14.97 10.41
C SER A 428 2.95 16.21 11.29
N GLU A 429 3.79 17.23 11.07
CA GLU A 429 3.76 18.51 11.79
C GLU A 429 2.53 19.31 11.36
N LEU A 430 2.31 19.49 10.04
CA LEU A 430 1.09 20.12 9.53
C LEU A 430 -0.16 19.38 10.03
N LYS A 431 -0.19 18.05 9.99
CA LYS A 431 -1.32 17.27 10.52
C LYS A 431 -1.55 17.47 12.01
N THR A 432 -0.56 17.89 12.78
CA THR A 432 -0.68 18.12 14.22
C THR A 432 -1.26 19.50 14.49
N ALA A 433 -0.69 20.53 13.85
CA ALA A 433 -1.26 21.88 13.85
C ALA A 433 -2.73 21.93 13.38
N LEU A 434 -3.08 21.18 12.32
CA LEU A 434 -4.46 21.06 11.84
C LEU A 434 -5.43 20.43 12.86
N ARG A 435 -4.94 19.59 13.79
CA ARG A 435 -5.78 19.07 14.89
C ARG A 435 -5.86 20.04 16.06
N GLU A 436 -4.76 20.71 16.38
CA GLU A 436 -4.69 21.70 17.46
C GLU A 436 -5.51 22.97 17.17
N ARG A 437 -5.71 23.28 15.88
CA ARG A 437 -6.64 24.33 15.40
C ARG A 437 -8.04 23.80 15.04
N GLU A 438 -8.38 22.55 15.37
CA GLU A 438 -9.65 21.88 15.02
C GLU A 438 -9.99 21.79 13.50
N ALA A 439 -9.14 22.32 12.63
CA ALA A 439 -9.23 22.33 11.18
C ALA A 439 -8.74 21.01 10.51
N ALA A 440 -9.23 19.87 10.97
CA ALA A 440 -8.81 18.56 10.45
C ALA A 440 -9.65 18.12 9.22
N PRO A 441 -9.09 18.04 8.00
CA PRO A 441 -9.86 17.68 6.80
C PRO A 441 -10.16 16.19 6.68
N ILE A 442 -11.20 15.85 5.91
CA ILE A 442 -11.53 14.46 5.53
C ILE A 442 -10.47 13.86 4.59
N ARG A 443 -9.77 14.69 3.81
CA ARG A 443 -8.63 14.29 2.96
C ARG A 443 -7.58 15.41 2.93
N LEU A 444 -6.32 15.03 3.12
CA LEU A 444 -5.17 15.93 3.00
C LEU A 444 -4.27 15.42 1.88
N THR A 445 -4.15 16.19 0.81
CA THR A 445 -3.23 15.95 -0.31
C THR A 445 -1.97 16.78 -0.11
N TRP A 446 -0.87 16.13 0.26
CA TRP A 446 0.40 16.79 0.57
C TRP A 446 1.29 16.89 -0.67
N GLN A 447 1.78 18.09 -0.99
CA GLN A 447 2.71 18.36 -2.08
C GLN A 447 3.86 19.25 -1.59
N GLY A 448 4.55 18.83 -0.52
CA GLY A 448 5.64 19.60 0.10
C GLY A 448 6.80 19.97 -0.84
N ALA A 449 7.09 19.15 -1.87
CA ALA A 449 8.06 19.49 -2.93
C ALA A 449 7.60 20.63 -3.87
N GLN A 450 6.33 21.04 -3.77
CA GLN A 450 5.71 22.18 -4.45
C GLN A 450 5.24 23.24 -3.44
N HIS A 451 5.70 23.16 -2.18
CA HIS A 451 5.40 24.11 -1.10
C HIS A 451 3.89 24.31 -0.82
N ARG A 452 3.08 23.27 -1.08
CA ARG A 452 1.61 23.35 -0.95
C ARG A 452 0.95 22.06 -0.46
N ALA A 453 -0.28 22.20 0.02
CA ALA A 453 -1.20 21.10 0.32
C ALA A 453 -2.64 21.48 -0.07
N PHE A 454 -3.51 20.49 -0.16
CA PHE A 454 -4.95 20.65 -0.35
C PHE A 454 -5.68 19.90 0.74
N LEU A 455 -6.64 20.56 1.39
CA LEU A 455 -7.44 20.08 2.50
C LEU A 455 -8.90 20.01 2.04
N ASP A 456 -9.47 18.81 1.91
CA ASP A 456 -10.88 18.67 1.53
C ASP A 456 -11.76 18.55 2.76
N TYR A 457 -12.87 19.29 2.77
CA TYR A 457 -13.92 19.28 3.79
C TYR A 457 -15.23 18.77 3.21
N LEU A 458 -16.14 18.34 4.09
CA LEU A 458 -17.40 17.69 3.71
C LEU A 458 -18.36 18.65 2.97
N ASP A 459 -18.32 19.93 3.35
CA ASP A 459 -19.21 20.99 2.90
C ASP A 459 -18.47 22.36 2.95
N PRO A 460 -19.05 23.44 2.39
CA PRO A 460 -18.45 24.77 2.45
C PRO A 460 -18.31 25.35 3.87
N GLN A 461 -19.27 25.10 4.77
CA GLN A 461 -19.26 25.67 6.12
C GLN A 461 -18.07 25.16 6.93
N ALA A 462 -17.75 23.87 6.82
CA ALA A 462 -16.56 23.27 7.42
C ALA A 462 -15.25 23.79 6.81
N ALA A 463 -15.24 24.13 5.51
CA ALA A 463 -14.08 24.76 4.87
C ALA A 463 -13.87 26.20 5.34
N ASP A 464 -14.94 26.97 5.51
CA ASP A 464 -14.88 28.36 6.01
C ASP A 464 -14.46 28.42 7.48
N GLN A 465 -14.97 27.50 8.33
CA GLN A 465 -14.51 27.30 9.70
C GLN A 465 -13.01 26.97 9.75
N ALA A 466 -12.55 26.06 8.89
CA ALA A 466 -11.14 25.72 8.78
C ALA A 466 -10.29 26.90 8.30
N LEU A 467 -10.77 27.73 7.38
CA LEU A 467 -10.06 28.94 6.94
C LEU A 467 -9.86 29.93 8.08
N ALA A 468 -10.91 30.22 8.84
CA ALA A 468 -10.82 31.10 10.02
C ALA A 468 -9.86 30.53 11.07
N ALA A 469 -9.90 29.22 11.33
CA ALA A 469 -9.01 28.57 12.30
C ALA A 469 -7.53 28.51 11.84
N LEU A 470 -7.27 28.60 10.53
CA LEU A 470 -5.93 28.57 9.92
C LEU A 470 -5.38 29.97 9.60
N GLU A 471 -6.15 31.02 9.84
CA GLU A 471 -5.66 32.40 9.75
C GLU A 471 -4.50 32.62 10.72
N GLY A 472 -3.44 33.26 10.24
CA GLY A 472 -2.20 33.48 10.98
C GLY A 472 -1.46 32.20 11.42
N LEU A 473 -1.69 31.05 10.78
CA LEU A 473 -0.95 29.82 11.11
C LEU A 473 0.52 29.92 10.67
N SER A 474 1.42 30.10 11.63
CA SER A 474 2.88 30.04 11.43
C SER A 474 3.44 28.71 11.94
N LEU A 475 4.24 28.01 11.13
CA LEU A 475 4.93 26.77 11.53
C LEU A 475 6.44 26.90 11.30
N ASN A 476 7.22 26.66 12.35
CA ASN A 476 8.68 26.85 12.36
C ASN A 476 9.12 28.27 11.92
N GLY A 477 8.32 29.30 12.24
CA GLY A 477 8.58 30.69 11.84
C GLY A 477 8.23 31.03 10.38
N HIS A 478 7.45 30.17 9.71
CA HIS A 478 6.96 30.40 8.35
C HIS A 478 5.44 30.42 8.32
N ASP A 479 4.88 31.53 7.83
CA ASP A 479 3.44 31.72 7.74
C ASP A 479 2.86 30.95 6.55
N LEU A 480 1.79 30.19 6.82
CA LEU A 480 1.06 29.44 5.81
C LEU A 480 -0.11 30.26 5.26
N GLN A 481 -0.33 30.13 3.95
CA GLN A 481 -1.39 30.85 3.24
C GLN A 481 -2.59 29.91 3.02
N ALA A 482 -3.72 30.17 3.67
CA ALA A 482 -4.94 29.39 3.51
C ALA A 482 -5.97 30.15 2.65
N GLU A 483 -6.45 29.56 1.56
CA GLU A 483 -7.52 30.11 0.71
C GLU A 483 -8.42 29.00 0.14
N LEU A 484 -9.66 29.31 -0.23
CA LEU A 484 -10.50 28.36 -0.99
C LEU A 484 -9.83 28.04 -2.33
N ALA A 485 -9.65 26.75 -2.62
CA ALA A 485 -9.05 26.33 -3.87
C ALA A 485 -9.99 26.66 -5.04
N LYS A 486 -9.51 27.47 -6.00
CA LYS A 486 -10.24 27.81 -7.22
C LYS A 486 -10.68 26.53 -7.92
N SER A 487 -12.01 26.34 -8.04
CA SER A 487 -12.62 25.05 -8.30
C SER A 487 -11.97 24.30 -9.47
N GLN A 488 -11.63 23.02 -9.29
CA GLN A 488 -11.45 22.10 -10.41
C GLN A 488 -12.81 21.70 -11.02
N ARG A 489 -13.58 22.70 -11.48
CA ARG A 489 -14.60 22.44 -12.50
C ARG A 489 -13.88 22.09 -13.78
N GLY A 490 -13.97 20.82 -14.15
CA GLY A 490 -13.68 20.33 -15.50
C GLY A 490 -14.69 20.85 -16.53
N GLY A 491 -14.80 22.17 -16.66
CA GLY A 491 -15.38 22.81 -17.83
C GLY A 491 -14.34 22.79 -18.94
N ARG A 492 -14.64 22.12 -20.06
CA ARG A 492 -13.83 22.25 -21.28
C ARG A 492 -13.65 23.73 -21.59
N ARG A 493 -12.41 24.23 -21.61
CA ARG A 493 -12.10 25.43 -22.38
C ARG A 493 -12.44 25.10 -23.84
N PRO A 494 -13.31 25.87 -24.52
CA PRO A 494 -13.38 25.82 -25.97
C PRO A 494 -11.99 26.20 -26.49
N GLY A 495 -11.38 25.36 -27.31
CA GLY A 495 -10.14 25.72 -27.99
C GLY A 495 -10.38 26.96 -28.88
N PRO A 496 -9.38 27.82 -29.10
CA PRO A 496 -9.53 28.97 -29.98
C PRO A 496 -9.96 28.49 -31.38
N SER A 497 -11.16 28.88 -31.78
CA SER A 497 -11.74 28.49 -33.07
C SER A 497 -11.00 29.19 -34.20
N ASN A 498 -10.28 28.42 -34.99
CA ASN A 498 -9.57 28.95 -36.16
C ASN A 498 -10.58 29.22 -37.30
N ARG A 499 -11.34 30.30 -37.18
CA ARG A 499 -12.27 30.82 -38.19
C ARG A 499 -12.14 32.33 -38.33
N ARG A 500 -11.42 32.76 -39.37
CA ARG A 500 -11.48 34.15 -39.87
C ARG A 500 -12.92 34.47 -40.32
N PRO A 501 -13.58 35.52 -39.79
CA PRO A 501 -14.76 36.08 -40.42
C PRO A 501 -14.34 36.95 -41.61
N ARG A 502 -15.02 36.81 -42.74
CA ARG A 502 -14.98 37.83 -43.81
C ARG A 502 -15.87 39.02 -43.41
N PRO A 503 -15.54 40.26 -43.77
CA PRO A 503 -16.41 41.40 -43.48
C PRO A 503 -17.66 41.33 -44.35
N ASN A 504 -18.81 41.72 -43.81
CA ASN A 504 -19.97 42.06 -44.62
C ASN A 504 -20.59 43.38 -44.13
N THR A 505 -21.13 44.12 -45.08
CA THR A 505 -21.48 45.54 -45.01
C THR A 505 -22.89 45.79 -44.45
N GLY A 506 -23.07 46.84 -43.65
CA GLY A 506 -24.38 47.38 -43.23
C GLY A 506 -24.22 48.79 -42.63
N PRO A 507 -25.18 49.72 -42.76
CA PRO A 507 -24.83 51.13 -42.99
C PRO A 507 -25.08 52.13 -41.86
N LYS A 508 -24.13 53.09 -41.75
CA LYS A 508 -24.23 54.56 -41.56
C LYS A 508 -25.20 55.22 -40.55
N ASN A 509 -24.70 56.36 -40.03
CA ASN A 509 -25.39 57.54 -39.44
C ASN A 509 -25.92 57.37 -37.99
N THR A 510 -25.90 58.36 -37.08
CA THR A 510 -25.43 59.78 -37.16
C THR A 510 -25.19 60.41 -35.77
N ALA A 511 -24.19 61.30 -35.68
CA ALA A 511 -24.15 62.60 -34.96
C ALA A 511 -24.18 62.75 -33.40
N ARG A 512 -23.46 63.81 -32.97
CA ARG A 512 -23.42 64.56 -31.67
C ARG A 512 -22.85 63.84 -30.44
N GLU A 513 -21.71 64.26 -29.86
CA GLU A 513 -21.38 65.55 -29.17
C GLU A 513 -22.23 65.77 -27.89
N SER A 514 -21.70 66.23 -26.75
CA SER A 514 -20.70 67.31 -26.59
C SER A 514 -20.08 67.43 -25.17
N ARG A 515 -18.85 67.99 -25.09
CA ARG A 515 -18.27 68.81 -23.97
C ARG A 515 -17.99 68.10 -22.61
N GLU A 516 -17.04 68.52 -21.76
CA GLU A 516 -16.12 69.67 -21.79
C GLU A 516 -14.75 69.36 -21.14
N SER A 517 -13.83 70.30 -21.36
CA SER A 517 -12.49 70.57 -20.80
C SER A 517 -12.38 70.45 -19.25
N THR A 518 -11.19 70.35 -18.63
CA THR A 518 -10.02 71.26 -18.72
C THR A 518 -8.66 70.60 -18.44
N SER A 519 -7.59 71.31 -18.84
CA SER A 519 -6.18 70.93 -18.72
C SER A 519 -5.33 72.15 -18.34
N GLU A 520 -4.43 72.00 -17.36
CA GLU A 520 -3.28 72.86 -17.02
C GLU A 520 -2.50 72.13 -15.89
N ALA A 521 -1.18 72.20 -15.73
CA ALA A 521 -0.13 72.85 -16.50
C ALA A 521 1.21 72.08 -16.38
N GLU A 522 2.27 72.61 -17.01
CA GLU A 522 3.68 72.19 -16.96
C GLU A 522 4.30 72.46 -15.54
N ALA A 523 5.56 72.18 -15.18
CA ALA A 523 6.75 71.94 -15.98
C ALA A 523 7.92 71.26 -15.21
N ASP A 524 8.86 70.75 -16.01
CA ASP A 524 10.32 70.77 -15.86
C ASP A 524 11.09 69.88 -14.85
N SER A 525 12.30 69.50 -15.30
CA SER A 525 13.39 68.84 -14.57
C SER A 525 14.50 69.88 -14.27
N PRO A 526 15.70 69.50 -13.76
CA PRO A 526 16.73 68.99 -14.67
C PRO A 526 17.67 67.91 -14.09
N LYS A 527 18.51 67.36 -14.96
CA LYS A 527 19.61 66.42 -14.65
C LYS A 527 20.80 67.15 -14.02
N GLN A 528 21.63 66.42 -13.27
CA GLN A 528 23.08 66.59 -13.34
C GLN A 528 23.82 65.28 -13.04
N GLU A 529 24.75 64.92 -13.91
CA GLU A 529 25.84 63.97 -13.62
C GLU A 529 26.99 64.75 -12.97
N LEU A 530 27.80 64.09 -12.14
CA LEU A 530 29.27 64.08 -12.27
C LEU A 530 29.92 63.15 -11.23
N ASN A 531 30.91 62.37 -11.67
CA ASN A 531 31.83 61.64 -10.80
C ASN A 531 32.73 62.63 -10.04
N HIS A 532 33.21 62.25 -8.85
CA HIS A 532 34.66 62.13 -8.60
C HIS A 532 34.96 61.21 -7.40
N SER A 533 36.18 60.67 -7.39
CA SER A 533 36.67 59.63 -6.50
C SER A 533 37.18 60.17 -5.16
N GLU A 534 37.11 59.34 -4.11
CA GLU A 534 38.27 58.85 -3.35
C GLU A 534 37.92 57.52 -2.64
#